data_AF-A0A3D3BKG0-F1
#
_entry.id   AF-A0A3D3BKG0-F1
#
_cell.length_a   1.000
_cell.length_b   1.000
_cell.length_c   1.000
_cell.angle_alpha   90.00
_cell.angle_beta   90.00
_cell.angle_gamma   90.00
#
_symmetry.space_group_name_H-M   'P 1'
#
loop_
_entity.id
_entity.type
_entity.pdbx_description
1 polymer ?
#
loop_
_entity_poly.entity_id
_entity_poly.type
_entity_poly.pdbx_seq_one_letter_code
_entity_poly.pdbx_strand_id
1 'polypeptide(L)'
;PDIRNQTVEDLATRFGIDQRHASRVERTATLFFEQVSSSWNISQEAPRRLIAWAAKLHEIGMDVSHNAYHKHGAYLLSHMDMPGFSRTEQSQLASLVGMHRRKIDAFVLENGPSWVVKLGLLLRLAVLLHRHRSDAAEPKVLLT
;
A
#
# COMPACT_ATOMS: atom_id res chain seq x y z
N PRO A 1 -21.38 6.61 1.51
CA PRO A 1 -20.23 5.69 1.78
C PRO A 1 -19.45 5.44 0.48
N ASP A 2 -18.11 5.61 0.47
CA ASP A 2 -17.29 5.32 -0.71
C ASP A 2 -17.18 3.80 -0.90
N ILE A 3 -17.71 3.27 -2.00
CA ILE A 3 -17.73 1.83 -2.33
C ILE A 3 -16.32 1.26 -2.31
N ARG A 4 -15.30 2.03 -2.72
CA ARG A 4 -13.90 1.57 -2.72
C ARG A 4 -13.38 1.30 -1.32
N ASN A 5 -13.73 2.15 -0.36
CA ASN A 5 -13.36 1.91 1.05
C ASN A 5 -14.00 0.63 1.56
N GLN A 6 -15.29 0.40 1.27
CA GLN A 6 -15.97 -0.83 1.66
C GLN A 6 -15.28 -2.06 1.04
N THR A 7 -14.99 -2.02 -0.26
CA THR A 7 -14.24 -3.09 -0.95
C THR A 7 -12.92 -3.40 -0.26
N VAL A 8 -12.14 -2.39 0.13
CA VAL A 8 -10.85 -2.60 0.82
C VAL A 8 -11.02 -3.24 2.20
N GLU A 9 -12.00 -2.80 2.99
CA GLU A 9 -12.29 -3.38 4.30
C GLU A 9 -12.80 -4.83 4.21
N ASP A 10 -13.66 -5.12 3.22
CA ASP A 10 -14.19 -6.46 2.97
C ASP A 10 -13.06 -7.42 2.62
N LEU A 11 -12.08 -6.97 1.82
CA LEU A 11 -10.93 -7.79 1.46
C LEU A 11 -9.98 -8.01 2.63
N ALA A 12 -9.68 -6.95 3.39
CA ALA A 12 -8.85 -7.09 4.58
C ALA A 12 -9.46 -8.11 5.55
N THR A 13 -10.78 -8.08 5.73
CA THR A 13 -11.52 -9.05 6.54
C THR A 13 -11.49 -10.45 5.94
N ARG A 14 -11.81 -10.58 4.64
CA ARG A 14 -11.90 -11.87 3.94
C ARG A 14 -10.57 -12.64 3.94
N PHE A 15 -9.45 -11.95 3.78
CA PHE A 15 -8.11 -12.55 3.73
C PHE A 15 -7.42 -12.58 5.10
N GLY A 16 -8.15 -12.30 6.19
CA GLY A 16 -7.62 -12.42 7.55
C GLY A 16 -6.43 -11.49 7.84
N ILE A 17 -6.39 -10.31 7.21
CA ILE A 17 -5.31 -9.35 7.42
C ILE A 17 -5.35 -8.85 8.88
N ASP A 18 -4.17 -8.79 9.52
CA ASP A 18 -4.01 -8.17 10.85
C ASP A 18 -4.30 -6.67 10.75
N GLN A 19 -5.54 -6.29 11.05
CA GLN A 19 -6.00 -4.90 10.92
C GLN A 19 -5.25 -3.94 11.85
N ARG A 20 -4.75 -4.40 13.01
CA ARG A 20 -3.97 -3.54 13.92
C ARG A 20 -2.63 -3.20 13.30
N HIS A 21 -1.95 -4.21 12.74
CA HIS A 21 -0.70 -3.98 12.04
C HIS A 21 -0.90 -3.12 10.78
N ALA A 22 -1.91 -3.44 9.98
CA ALA A 22 -2.24 -2.69 8.76
C ALA A 22 -2.56 -1.21 9.06
N SER A 23 -3.30 -0.93 10.13
CA SER A 23 -3.61 0.44 10.57
C SER A 23 -2.37 1.23 10.98
N ARG A 24 -1.40 0.60 11.68
CA ARG A 24 -0.11 1.25 12.00
C ARG A 24 0.68 1.60 10.74
N VAL A 25 0.74 0.67 9.78
CA VAL A 25 1.41 0.90 8.49
C VAL A 25 0.71 2.00 7.70
N GLU A 26 -0.63 1.99 7.64
CA GLU A 26 -1.45 3.02 7.00
C GLU A 26 -1.13 4.40 7.57
N ARG A 27 -1.20 4.54 8.89
CA ARG A 27 -0.93 5.80 9.58
C ARG A 27 0.45 6.35 9.23
N THR A 28 1.49 5.53 9.32
CA THR A 28 2.85 5.97 8.97
C THR A 28 3.00 6.30 7.48
N ALA A 29 2.43 5.49 6.59
CA ALA A 29 2.52 5.73 5.14
C ALA A 29 1.81 7.02 4.72
N THR A 30 0.62 7.29 5.29
CA THR A 30 -0.12 8.53 5.05
C THR A 30 0.61 9.75 5.63
N LEU A 31 1.20 9.65 6.83
CA LEU A 31 2.03 10.72 7.40
C LEU A 31 3.24 11.03 6.52
N PHE A 32 3.92 10.00 6.01
CA PHE A 32 5.01 10.21 5.06
C PHE A 32 4.56 10.90 3.79
N PHE A 33 3.42 10.49 3.24
CA PHE A 33 2.86 11.16 2.06
C PHE A 33 2.58 12.64 2.33
N GLU A 34 1.95 12.96 3.45
CA GLU A 34 1.61 14.34 3.83
C GLU A 34 2.85 15.23 3.99
N GLN A 35 3.99 14.68 4.42
CA GLN A 35 5.25 15.43 4.55
C GLN A 35 5.87 15.81 3.19
N VAL A 36 5.71 14.98 2.16
CA VAL A 36 6.46 15.13 0.89
C VAL A 36 5.58 15.44 -0.32
N SER A 37 4.26 15.31 -0.23
CA SER A 37 3.36 15.43 -1.39
C SER A 37 3.44 16.81 -2.04
N SER A 38 3.56 17.88 -1.24
CA SER A 38 3.73 19.24 -1.75
C SER A 38 5.07 19.44 -2.45
N SER A 39 6.19 19.01 -1.85
CA SER A 39 7.52 19.18 -2.45
C SER A 39 7.73 18.30 -3.69
N TRP A 40 7.01 17.18 -3.76
CA TRP A 40 7.02 16.27 -4.92
C TRP A 40 6.02 16.63 -6.01
N ASN A 41 5.22 17.69 -5.84
CA ASN A 41 4.15 18.10 -6.75
C ASN A 41 3.15 16.97 -7.05
N ILE A 42 2.78 16.18 -6.04
CA ILE A 42 1.80 15.10 -6.16
C ILE A 42 0.43 15.62 -5.68
N SER A 43 -0.62 15.35 -6.45
CA SER A 43 -1.99 15.70 -6.05
C SER A 43 -2.37 15.02 -4.72
N GLN A 44 -3.13 15.72 -3.88
CA GLN A 44 -3.34 15.25 -2.51
C GLN A 44 -4.38 14.12 -2.42
N GLU A 45 -5.49 14.19 -3.14
CA GLU A 45 -6.65 13.36 -2.78
C GLU A 45 -6.54 11.89 -3.23
N ALA A 46 -6.32 11.65 -4.52
CA ALA A 46 -6.28 10.28 -5.06
C ALA A 46 -5.03 9.50 -4.61
N PRO A 47 -3.80 10.05 -4.72
CA PRO A 47 -2.59 9.39 -4.21
C PRO A 47 -2.64 9.08 -2.70
N ARG A 48 -3.20 9.96 -1.87
CA ARG A 48 -3.38 9.72 -0.43
C ARG A 48 -4.31 8.55 -0.14
N ARG A 49 -5.44 8.46 -0.85
CA ARG A 49 -6.34 7.29 -0.72
C ARG A 49 -5.64 6.01 -1.17
N LEU A 50 -4.92 6.07 -2.28
CA LEU A 50 -4.26 4.91 -2.84
C LEU A 50 -3.19 4.33 -1.91
N ILE A 51 -2.33 5.16 -1.30
CA ILE A 51 -1.33 4.68 -0.35
C ILE A 51 -1.96 4.11 0.94
N ALA A 52 -3.08 4.68 1.38
CA ALA A 52 -3.83 4.15 2.53
C ALA A 52 -4.42 2.76 2.23
N TRP A 53 -5.06 2.58 1.07
CA TRP A 53 -5.57 1.26 0.64
C TRP A 53 -4.46 0.24 0.46
N ALA A 54 -3.33 0.64 -0.12
CA ALA A 54 -2.18 -0.24 -0.29
C ALA A 54 -1.61 -0.69 1.06
N ALA A 55 -1.55 0.20 2.05
CA ALA A 55 -1.15 -0.15 3.42
C ALA A 55 -2.14 -1.10 4.09
N LYS A 56 -3.45 -0.91 3.90
CA LYS A 56 -4.48 -1.83 4.43
C LYS A 56 -4.37 -3.24 3.85
N LEU A 57 -3.96 -3.37 2.59
CA LEU A 57 -3.93 -4.63 1.85
C LEU A 57 -2.52 -5.20 1.62
N HIS A 58 -1.47 -4.61 2.20
CA HIS A 58 -0.09 -5.00 1.88
C HIS A 58 0.24 -6.46 2.23
N GLU A 59 -0.50 -7.07 3.16
CA GLU A 59 -0.35 -8.48 3.57
C GLU A 59 -1.39 -9.43 2.96
N ILE A 60 -2.23 -8.98 2.02
CA ILE A 60 -3.30 -9.81 1.43
C ILE A 60 -2.79 -11.12 0.82
N GLY A 61 -1.55 -11.14 0.33
CA GLY A 61 -0.92 -12.35 -0.22
C GLY A 61 -0.43 -13.38 0.80
N MET A 62 -0.49 -13.08 2.11
CA MET A 62 -0.03 -14.01 3.15
C MET A 62 -0.89 -15.26 3.25
N ASP A 63 -2.18 -15.14 2.91
CA ASP A 63 -3.12 -16.26 2.85
C ASP A 63 -2.72 -17.33 1.80
N VAL A 64 -1.97 -16.92 0.76
CA VAL A 64 -1.41 -17.83 -0.25
C VAL A 64 -0.08 -18.43 0.22
N SER A 65 0.88 -17.58 0.60
CA SER A 65 2.18 -18.01 1.10
C SER A 65 2.90 -16.88 1.79
N HIS A 66 3.64 -17.21 2.85
CA HIS A 66 4.55 -16.27 3.51
C HIS A 66 5.75 -15.93 2.61
N ASN A 67 6.15 -16.86 1.73
CA ASN A 67 7.18 -16.56 0.75
C ASN A 67 6.58 -15.71 -0.37
N ALA A 68 7.29 -14.66 -0.77
CA ALA A 68 6.89 -13.78 -1.86
C ALA A 68 5.45 -13.18 -1.78
N TYR A 69 4.88 -13.00 -0.57
CA TYR A 69 3.48 -12.52 -0.44
C TYR A 69 3.18 -11.17 -1.10
N HIS A 70 4.17 -10.27 -1.26
CA HIS A 70 4.04 -9.08 -2.11
C HIS A 70 3.61 -9.39 -3.55
N LYS A 71 4.18 -10.44 -4.17
CA LYS A 71 3.82 -10.89 -5.51
C LYS A 71 2.45 -11.55 -5.53
N HIS A 72 2.13 -12.38 -4.53
CA HIS A 72 0.80 -12.99 -4.41
C HIS A 72 -0.27 -11.93 -4.20
N GLY A 73 -0.01 -10.92 -3.37
CA GLY A 73 -0.93 -9.82 -3.13
C GLY A 73 -1.16 -8.96 -4.39
N ALA A 74 -0.09 -8.62 -5.11
CA ALA A 74 -0.22 -7.96 -6.41
C ALA A 74 -1.06 -8.80 -7.39
N TYR A 75 -0.77 -10.09 -7.49
CA TYR A 75 -1.49 -11.01 -8.36
C TYR A 75 -2.99 -11.09 -8.02
N LEU A 76 -3.33 -11.27 -6.74
CA LEU A 76 -4.72 -11.30 -6.27
C LEU A 76 -5.43 -9.99 -6.64
N LEU A 77 -4.84 -8.85 -6.26
CA LEU A 77 -5.41 -7.53 -6.52
C LEU A 77 -5.54 -7.23 -8.01
N SER A 78 -4.70 -7.78 -8.88
CA SER A 78 -4.81 -7.58 -10.34
C SER A 78 -5.96 -8.36 -10.99
N HIS A 79 -6.45 -9.45 -10.37
CA HIS A 79 -7.40 -10.37 -11.02
C HIS A 79 -8.74 -10.48 -10.31
N MET A 80 -8.86 -9.90 -9.13
CA MET A 80 -10.08 -9.96 -8.35
C MET A 80 -11.07 -8.86 -8.73
N ASP A 81 -12.36 -9.10 -8.44
CA ASP A 81 -13.37 -8.07 -8.59
C ASP A 81 -13.26 -7.05 -7.45
N MET A 82 -13.02 -5.78 -7.80
CA MET A 82 -12.90 -4.67 -6.84
C MET A 82 -13.98 -3.61 -7.12
N PRO A 83 -15.21 -3.77 -6.60
CA PRO A 83 -16.28 -2.80 -6.81
C PRO A 83 -15.85 -1.36 -6.50
N GLY A 84 -16.18 -0.44 -7.40
CA GLY A 84 -15.84 0.97 -7.29
C GLY A 84 -14.43 1.35 -7.78
N PHE A 85 -13.55 0.39 -8.06
CA PHE A 85 -12.23 0.67 -8.63
C PHE A 85 -12.27 0.69 -10.15
N SER A 86 -11.64 1.69 -10.77
CA SER A 86 -11.26 1.62 -12.17
C SER A 86 -10.10 0.62 -12.35
N ARG A 87 -9.94 0.09 -13.58
CA ARG A 87 -8.79 -0.78 -13.92
C ARG A 87 -7.45 -0.12 -13.63
N THR A 88 -7.36 1.19 -13.85
CA THR A 88 -6.16 1.98 -13.58
C THR A 88 -5.86 2.05 -12.09
N GLU A 89 -6.85 2.39 -11.24
CA GLU A 89 -6.66 2.44 -9.79
C GLU A 89 -6.31 1.06 -9.22
N GLN A 90 -6.99 0.00 -9.68
CA GLN A 90 -6.72 -1.37 -9.27
C GLN A 90 -5.29 -1.81 -9.66
N SER A 91 -4.85 -1.49 -10.86
CA SER A 91 -3.47 -1.77 -11.32
C SER A 91 -2.43 -1.01 -10.49
N GLN A 92 -2.69 0.26 -10.16
CA GLN A 92 -1.80 1.06 -9.32
C GLN A 92 -1.74 0.51 -7.88
N LEU A 93 -2.88 0.12 -7.32
CA LEU A 93 -2.97 -0.52 -6.00
C LEU A 93 -2.19 -1.84 -5.96
N ALA A 94 -2.40 -2.70 -6.96
CA ALA A 94 -1.65 -3.95 -7.11
C ALA A 94 -0.14 -3.70 -7.25
N SER A 95 0.25 -2.66 -7.99
CA SER A 95 1.66 -2.27 -8.14
C SER A 95 2.29 -1.84 -6.80
N LEU A 96 1.58 -1.03 -6.00
CA LEU A 96 2.04 -0.63 -4.67
C LEU A 96 2.23 -1.82 -3.74
N VAL A 97 1.24 -2.72 -3.68
CA VAL A 97 1.33 -3.96 -2.90
C VAL A 97 2.44 -4.87 -3.45
N GLY A 98 2.66 -4.92 -4.75
CA GLY A 98 3.76 -5.67 -5.35
C GLY A 98 5.15 -5.17 -4.96
N MET A 99 5.30 -3.86 -4.76
CA MET A 99 6.61 -3.25 -4.50
C MET A 99 6.91 -2.97 -3.02
N HIS A 100 5.99 -3.26 -2.08
CA HIS A 100 6.16 -2.87 -0.68
C HIS A 100 7.33 -3.56 0.05
N ARG A 101 7.93 -4.61 -0.52
CA ARG A 101 9.13 -5.28 0.01
C ARG A 101 9.95 -5.96 -1.08
N ARG A 102 11.15 -6.43 -0.73
CA ARG A 102 12.09 -7.13 -1.62
C ARG A 102 12.48 -6.27 -2.85
N LYS A 103 13.01 -6.89 -3.91
CA LYS A 103 13.43 -6.20 -5.14
C LYS A 103 12.20 -5.62 -5.85
N ILE A 104 12.29 -4.35 -6.25
CA ILE A 104 11.24 -3.70 -7.04
C ILE A 104 11.36 -4.19 -8.49
N ASP A 105 10.23 -4.43 -9.13
CA ASP A 105 10.18 -4.78 -10.56
C ASP A 105 10.69 -3.61 -11.42
N ALA A 106 11.70 -3.87 -12.25
CA ALA A 106 12.27 -2.87 -13.14
C ALA A 106 11.23 -2.32 -14.12
N PHE A 107 10.30 -3.17 -14.57
CA PHE A 107 9.23 -2.76 -15.47
C PHE A 107 8.36 -1.65 -14.84
N VAL A 108 8.05 -1.77 -13.54
CA VAL A 108 7.25 -0.78 -12.81
C VAL A 108 8.03 0.52 -12.59
N LEU A 109 9.35 0.44 -12.39
CA LEU A 109 10.20 1.62 -12.27
C LEU A 109 10.31 2.40 -13.59
N GLU A 110 10.38 1.68 -14.71
CA GLU A 110 10.57 2.27 -16.04
C GLU A 110 9.26 2.77 -16.67
N ASN A 111 8.16 2.05 -16.45
CA ASN A 111 6.89 2.29 -17.15
C ASN A 111 5.77 2.82 -16.24
N GLY A 112 5.94 2.76 -14.92
CA GLY A 112 4.95 3.24 -13.96
C GLY A 112 4.92 4.77 -13.87
N PRO A 113 3.77 5.38 -13.53
CA PRO A 113 3.73 6.81 -13.23
C PRO A 113 4.70 7.14 -12.09
N SER A 114 5.53 8.18 -12.24
CA SER A 114 6.56 8.55 -11.25
C SER A 114 6.01 8.68 -9.82
N TRP A 115 4.79 9.22 -9.68
CA TRP A 115 4.14 9.36 -8.37
C TRP A 115 3.79 8.02 -7.72
N VAL A 116 3.44 6.97 -8.50
CA VAL A 116 3.17 5.62 -7.98
C VAL A 116 4.45 5.00 -7.42
N VAL A 117 5.57 5.15 -8.13
CA VAL A 117 6.88 4.69 -7.65
C VAL A 117 7.23 5.38 -6.33
N LYS A 118 7.04 6.71 -6.26
CA LYS A 118 7.25 7.50 -5.04
C LYS A 118 6.38 6.99 -3.87
N LEU A 119 5.08 6.76 -4.08
CA LEU A 119 4.20 6.18 -3.05
C LEU A 119 4.66 4.80 -2.60
N GLY A 120 5.14 3.98 -3.54
CA GLY A 120 5.68 2.65 -3.23
C GLY A 120 6.92 2.72 -2.33
N LEU A 121 7.79 3.70 -2.54
CA LEU A 121 8.94 3.94 -1.65
C LEU A 121 8.49 4.34 -0.25
N LEU A 122 7.48 5.20 -0.12
CA LEU A 122 6.90 5.57 1.17
C LEU A 122 6.29 4.36 1.89
N LEU A 123 5.54 3.53 1.16
CA LEU A 123 4.95 2.31 1.71
C LEU A 123 6.03 1.32 2.19
N ARG A 124 7.13 1.17 1.45
CA ARG A 124 8.27 0.33 1.85
C ARG A 124 8.88 0.80 3.17
N LEU A 125 9.05 2.12 3.34
CA LEU A 125 9.56 2.69 4.58
C LEU A 125 8.61 2.44 5.75
N ALA A 126 7.31 2.65 5.54
CA ALA A 126 6.29 2.39 6.56
C ALA A 126 6.28 0.92 6.99
N VAL A 127 6.27 -0.03 6.04
CA VAL A 127 6.32 -1.47 6.35
C VAL A 127 7.61 -1.85 7.07
N LEU A 128 8.75 -1.28 6.66
CA LEU A 128 10.04 -1.57 7.29
C LEU A 128 10.07 -1.16 8.77
N LEU A 129 9.49 0.00 9.11
CA LEU A 129 9.42 0.50 10.48
C LEU A 129 8.52 -0.37 11.37
N HIS A 130 7.47 -0.98 10.80
CA HIS A 130 6.53 -1.82 11.55
C HIS A 130 6.81 -3.33 11.47
N ARG A 131 7.94 -3.75 10.88
CA ARG A 131 8.28 -5.17 10.65
C ARG A 131 8.25 -6.06 11.89
N HIS A 132 8.52 -5.50 13.07
CA HIS A 132 8.56 -6.23 14.33
C HIS A 132 7.17 -6.43 14.95
N ARG A 133 6.12 -5.86 14.34
CA ARG A 133 4.73 -5.91 14.81
C ARG A 133 4.55 -5.49 16.29
N SER A 134 5.51 -4.73 16.83
CA SER A 134 5.48 -4.24 18.19
C SER A 134 4.48 -3.09 18.32
N ASP A 135 3.83 -3.00 19.49
CA ASP A 135 3.02 -1.86 19.90
C ASP A 135 3.86 -0.73 20.52
N ALA A 136 5.19 -0.82 20.40
CA ALA A 136 6.10 0.26 20.80
C ALA A 136 5.73 1.58 20.11
N ALA A 137 6.01 2.69 20.78
CA ALA A 137 5.69 4.03 20.29
C ALA A 137 6.17 4.23 18.84
N GLU A 138 5.29 4.78 18.01
CA GLU A 138 5.58 5.03 16.59
C GLU A 138 6.82 5.94 16.48
N PRO A 139 7.84 5.54 15.69
CA PRO A 139 9.02 6.36 15.53
C PRO A 139 8.64 7.68 14.84
N LYS A 140 8.99 8.81 15.45
CA LYS A 140 8.81 10.14 14.86
C LYS A 140 9.87 10.33 13.77
N VAL A 141 9.51 9.99 12.53
CA VAL A 141 10.37 10.13 11.36
C VAL A 141 9.94 11.33 10.54
N LEU A 142 10.89 12.21 10.25
CA LEU A 142 10.72 13.35 9.35
C LEU A 142 11.41 13.05 8.03
N LEU A 143 10.68 13.21 6.93
CA LEU A 143 11.20 13.20 5.57
C LEU A 143 11.47 14.65 5.17
N THR A 144 12.72 14.95 4.82
CA THR A 144 13.19 16.26 4.35
C THR A 144 13.17 16.34 2.83
#